data_AF-A0A8T4KI36-F1
#
_entry.id   AF-A0A8T4KI36-F1
#
_cell.length_a   1.000
_cell.length_b   1.000
_cell.length_c   1.000
_cell.angle_alpha   90.00
_cell.angle_beta   90.00
_cell.angle_gamma   90.00
#
_symmetry.space_group_name_H-M   'P 1'
#
loop_
_entity.id
_entity.type
_entity.pdbx_description
1 polymer ?
#
loop_
_entity_poly.entity_id
_entity_poly.type
_entity_poly.pdbx_seq_one_letter_code
_entity_poly.pdbx_strand_id
1 'polypeptide(L)' 'MVKEEIKNNKKYFVCEECGFAYKEKKLAEKCQNWCKEHNSCNIEITKHAVKF' A
#
# COMPACT_ATOMS: atom_id res chain seq x y z
N MET A 1 6.00 3.95 7.44
CA MET A 1 4.74 4.72 7.41
C MET A 1 4.13 4.47 6.03
N VAL A 2 3.08 5.17 5.61
CA VAL A 2 2.64 5.07 4.20
C VAL A 2 3.10 6.32 3.45
N LYS A 3 3.64 6.14 2.25
CA LYS A 3 4.04 7.23 1.37
C LYS A 3 2.87 7.64 0.48
N GLU A 4 2.68 8.93 0.26
CA GLU A 4 1.69 9.44 -0.69
C GLU A 4 2.37 9.78 -2.03
N GLU A 5 1.84 9.26 -3.13
CA GLU A 5 2.34 9.54 -4.47
C GLU A 5 1.22 10.05 -5.38
N ILE A 6 1.52 11.06 -6.19
CA ILE A 6 0.59 11.56 -7.21
C ILE A 6 1.11 11.10 -8.57
N LYS A 7 0.32 10.30 -9.28
CA LYS A 7 0.58 9.93 -10.67
C LYS A 7 -0.67 10.11 -11.52
N ASN A 8 -0.50 10.61 -12.73
CA ASN A 8 -1.61 10.86 -13.66
C ASN A 8 -2.75 11.67 -13.01
N ASN A 9 -2.38 12.69 -12.24
CA ASN A 9 -3.29 13.55 -11.48
C ASN A 9 -4.20 12.81 -10.47
N LYS A 10 -3.81 11.60 -10.05
CA LYS A 10 -4.48 10.80 -9.03
C LYS A 10 -3.54 10.53 -7.87
N LYS A 11 -4.08 10.54 -6.65
CA LYS A 11 -3.35 10.24 -5.41
C LYS A 11 -3.37 8.74 -5.14
N TYR A 12 -2.22 8.21 -4.76
CA TYR A 12 -2.00 6.83 -4.35
C TYR A 12 -1.25 6.81 -3.02
N PHE A 13 -1.45 5.73 -2.28
CA PHE A 13 -0.83 5.49 -0.98
C PHE A 13 -0.01 4.21 -1.08
N VAL A 14 1.29 4.32 -0.83
CA VAL A 14 2.28 3.28 -1.05
C VAL A 14 2.75 2.75 0.30
N CYS A 15 2.74 1.43 0.44
CA CYS A 15 3.39 0.73 1.53
C CYS A 15 4.91 0.87 1.37
N GLU A 16 5.60 1.43 2.35
CA GLU A 16 7.06 1.60 2.33
C GLU A 16 7.80 0.28 2.56
N GLU A 17 7.17 -0.75 3.14
CA GLU A 17 7.82 -2.06 3.34
C GLU A 17 7.90 -2.88 2.05
N CYS A 18 6.81 -2.90 1.26
CA CYS A 18 6.69 -3.79 0.10
C CYS A 18 6.52 -3.07 -1.24
N GLY A 19 6.32 -1.76 -1.23
CA GLY A 19 6.19 -0.94 -2.44
C GLY A 19 4.82 -1.01 -3.14
N PHE A 20 3.85 -1.77 -2.62
CA PHE A 20 2.51 -1.80 -3.20
C PHE A 20 1.77 -0.48 -3.00
N ALA A 21 1.07 -0.04 -4.04
CA ALA A 21 0.27 1.16 -4.02
C ALA A 21 -1.24 0.86 -4.01
N TYR A 22 -1.97 1.73 -3.34
CA TYR A 22 -3.41 1.63 -3.13
C TYR A 22 -4.08 2.97 -3.38
N LYS A 23 -5.34 2.95 -3.82
CA LYS A 23 -6.15 4.18 -3.97
C LYS A 23 -6.63 4.74 -2.62
N GLU A 24 -6.71 3.88 -1.62
CA GLU A 24 -7.18 4.23 -0.28
C GLU A 24 -6.05 4.14 0.74
N LYS A 25 -5.90 5.20 1.55
CA LYS A 25 -4.89 5.26 2.61
C LYS A 25 -5.01 4.09 3.59
N LYS A 26 -6.24 3.72 3.96
CA LYS A 26 -6.52 2.64 4.90
C LYS A 26 -5.99 1.28 4.43
N LEU A 27 -6.01 1.00 3.12
CA LEU A 27 -5.44 -0.23 2.57
C LEU A 27 -3.92 -0.24 2.64
N ALA A 28 -3.29 0.89 2.30
CA ALA A 28 -1.84 1.04 2.44
C ALA A 28 -1.40 0.92 3.90
N GLU A 29 -2.13 1.51 4.84
CA GLU A 29 -1.82 1.44 6.28
C GLU A 29 -1.98 0.02 6.81
N LYS A 30 -3.06 -0.67 6.43
CA LYS A 30 -3.22 -2.10 6.73
C LYS A 30 -2.09 -2.94 6.15
N CYS A 31 -1.69 -2.67 4.91
CA CYS A 31 -0.56 -3.35 4.27
C CYS A 31 0.74 -3.12 5.03
N GLN A 32 1.05 -1.86 5.39
CA GLN A 32 2.24 -1.49 6.15
C GLN A 32 2.27 -2.20 7.51
N ASN A 33 1.17 -2.15 8.25
CA ASN A 33 1.10 -2.76 9.58
C ASN A 33 1.32 -4.27 9.50
N TRP A 34 0.68 -4.93 8.53
CA TRP A 34 0.89 -6.36 8.30
C TRP A 34 2.33 -6.67 7.92
N CYS A 35 2.91 -5.91 6.98
CA CYS A 35 4.29 -6.14 6.53
C CYS A 35 5.28 -5.99 7.69
N LYS A 36 5.08 -5.00 8.56
CA LYS A 36 5.92 -4.78 9.75
C LYS A 36 5.78 -5.87 10.80
N GLU A 37 4.56 -6.37 11.01
CA GLU A 37 4.30 -7.39 12.04
C GLU A 37 4.74 -8.79 11.60
N HIS A 38 4.51 -9.13 10.33
CA HIS A 38 4.71 -10.50 9.83
C HIS A 38 5.89 -10.67 8.87
N ASN A 39 6.62 -9.60 8.52
CA ASN A 39 7.69 -9.59 7.51
C ASN A 39 7.27 -10.25 6.17
N SER A 40 5.98 -10.15 5.83
CA SER A 40 5.38 -10.77 4.64
C SER A 40 4.23 -9.92 4.12
N CYS A 41 3.77 -10.15 2.89
CA CYS A 41 2.61 -9.46 2.34
C CYS A 41 1.32 -10.27 2.58
N ASN A 42 0.25 -9.58 2.99
CA ASN A 42 -1.08 -10.20 3.09
C ASN A 42 -1.76 -10.22 1.72
N ILE A 43 -2.07 -11.42 1.22
CA ILE A 43 -2.71 -11.63 -0.09
C ILE A 43 -4.07 -10.93 -0.19
N GLU A 44 -4.85 -10.89 0.90
CA GLU A 44 -6.14 -10.22 0.92
C GLU A 44 -6.04 -8.70 0.81
N ILE A 45 -4.93 -8.12 1.23
CA ILE A 45 -4.69 -6.68 1.08
C ILE A 45 -4.10 -6.43 -0.30
N THR A 46 -3.12 -7.23 -0.71
CA THR A 46 -2.42 -7.12 -2.00
C THR A 46 -3.36 -7.26 -3.20
N LYS A 47 -4.50 -7.98 -3.09
CA LYS A 47 -5.52 -8.04 -4.16
C LYS A 47 -6.09 -6.68 -4.57
N HIS A 48 -6.00 -5.69 -3.69
CA HIS A 48 -6.44 -4.31 -3.95
C HIS A 48 -5.30 -3.41 -4.45
N ALA A 49 -4.08 -3.92 -4.59
CA ALA A 49 -2.96 -3.15 -5.09
C ALA A 49 -3.20 -2.73 -6.54
N VAL A 50 -2.80 -1.50 -6.86
CA VAL A 50 -2.98 -0.91 -8.19
C VAL A 50 -1.64 -0.62 -8.83
N LYS A 51 -1.57 -0.76 -10.15
CA LYS A 51 -0.47 -0.23 -10.96
C LYS A 51 -0.78 1.22 -11.32
N PHE A 52 0.21 2.10 -11.17
CA PHE A 52 0.08 3.55 -11.36
C PHE A 52 1.32 4.13 -12.02
#